data_AF-A0A961S0Q9-F1
#
_entry.id   AF-A0A961S0Q9-F1
#
_cell.length_a   1.000
_cell.length_b   1.000
_cell.length_c   1.000
_cell.angle_alpha   90.00
_cell.angle_beta   90.00
_cell.angle_gamma   90.00
#
_symmetry.space_group_name_H-M   'P 1'
#
loop_
_entity.id
_entity.type
_entity.pdbx_description
1 polymer ?
#
loop_
_entity_poly.entity_id
_entity_poly.type
_entity_poly.pdbx_seq_one_letter_code
_entity_poly.pdbx_strand_id
1 'polypeptide(L)'
;AVTVCADESAHDRRELDQLIGKYDAINIKLDKTGGFTEALSLATAAREHGLKIMVGCMLATSLAMAPAFYVAQMADVVDLDGPLLLKQDRDPGITYDGSLMHPPPAALWG
;
A
#
# COMPACT_ATOMS: atom_id res chain seq x y z
N ALA A 1 -5.97 -21.80 -9.29
CA ALA A 1 -5.08 -21.73 -8.11
C ALA A 1 -5.38 -20.46 -7.34
N VAL A 2 -5.11 -20.41 -6.03
CA VAL A 2 -5.29 -19.21 -5.19
C VAL A 2 -4.00 -18.37 -5.26
N THR A 3 -4.12 -17.05 -5.41
CA THR A 3 -2.97 -16.12 -5.44
C THR A 3 -2.28 -16.06 -4.07
N VAL A 4 -0.97 -16.26 -4.04
CA VAL A 4 -0.13 -16.16 -2.84
C VAL A 4 0.64 -14.83 -2.87
N CYS A 5 0.47 -14.02 -1.82
CA CYS A 5 1.04 -12.68 -1.70
C CYS A 5 2.15 -12.65 -0.64
N ALA A 6 3.31 -12.08 -0.97
CA ALA A 6 4.40 -11.85 -0.01
C ALA A 6 4.16 -10.54 0.77
N ASP A 7 4.06 -10.63 2.10
CA ASP A 7 4.04 -9.45 2.99
C ASP A 7 5.35 -9.34 3.78
N GLU A 8 5.56 -10.14 4.82
CA GLU A 8 6.78 -10.10 5.66
C GLU A 8 8.05 -10.46 4.88
N SER A 9 7.91 -11.13 3.73
CA SER A 9 9.03 -11.43 2.83
C SER A 9 9.39 -10.29 1.87
N ALA A 10 8.62 -9.20 1.84
CA ALA A 10 8.79 -8.10 0.87
C ALA A 10 8.91 -6.75 1.59
N HIS A 11 10.11 -6.18 1.66
CA HIS A 11 10.32 -4.85 2.26
C HIS A 11 10.52 -3.74 1.25
N ASP A 12 11.47 -3.91 0.32
CA ASP A 12 11.83 -2.92 -0.69
C ASP A 12 12.38 -3.60 -1.96
N ARG A 13 12.76 -2.81 -2.97
CA ARG A 13 13.21 -3.35 -4.27
C ARG A 13 14.47 -4.22 -4.22
N ARG A 14 15.29 -4.12 -3.17
CA ARG A 14 16.53 -4.92 -3.04
C ARG A 14 16.24 -6.40 -2.83
N GLU A 15 15.03 -6.73 -2.35
CA GLU A 15 14.60 -8.10 -2.08
C GLU A 15 13.74 -8.68 -3.20
N LEU A 16 13.32 -7.86 -4.17
CA LEU A 16 12.33 -8.23 -5.20
C LEU A 16 12.73 -9.47 -6.01
N ASP A 17 13.98 -9.54 -6.46
CA ASP A 17 14.50 -10.67 -7.26
C ASP A 17 14.32 -12.01 -6.56
N GLN A 18 14.37 -12.03 -5.22
CA GLN A 18 14.25 -13.24 -4.43
C GLN A 18 12.81 -13.75 -4.33
N LEU A 19 11.82 -12.91 -4.69
CA LEU A 19 10.39 -13.20 -4.62
C LEU A 19 9.83 -13.71 -5.95
N ILE A 20 10.48 -13.36 -7.07
CA ILE A 20 10.08 -13.77 -8.40
C ILE A 20 10.08 -15.30 -8.50
N GLY A 21 8.98 -15.86 -9.00
CA GLY A 21 8.78 -17.30 -9.13
C GLY A 21 8.41 -18.03 -7.84
N LYS A 22 8.40 -17.34 -6.68
CA LYS A 22 7.92 -17.87 -5.40
C LYS A 22 6.52 -17.38 -5.02
N TYR A 23 6.17 -16.17 -5.46
CA TYR A 23 4.91 -15.51 -5.14
C TYR A 23 4.23 -15.00 -6.41
N ASP A 24 2.90 -14.90 -6.34
CA ASP A 24 2.06 -14.33 -7.40
C ASP A 24 1.91 -12.80 -7.25
N ALA A 25 2.06 -12.31 -6.01
CA ALA A 25 1.82 -10.92 -5.63
C ALA A 25 2.78 -10.45 -4.52
N ILE A 26 2.92 -9.13 -4.36
CA ILE A 26 3.60 -8.51 -3.21
C ILE A 26 2.69 -7.51 -2.49
N ASN A 27 2.82 -7.40 -1.17
CA ASN A 27 2.15 -6.41 -0.35
C ASN A 27 3.11 -5.24 -0.04
N ILE A 28 2.88 -4.10 -0.67
CA ILE A 28 3.67 -2.89 -0.48
C ILE A 28 3.07 -2.09 0.69
N LYS A 29 3.88 -1.80 1.71
CA LYS A 29 3.52 -0.94 2.84
C LYS A 29 4.58 0.14 3.00
N LEU A 30 4.16 1.39 3.20
CA LEU A 30 5.10 2.52 3.31
C LEU A 30 6.09 2.34 4.47
N ASP A 31 5.65 1.75 5.58
CA ASP A 31 6.50 1.46 6.74
C ASP A 31 7.63 0.47 6.42
N LYS A 32 7.41 -0.45 5.48
CA LYS A 32 8.42 -1.43 5.06
C LYS A 32 9.37 -0.86 4.02
N THR A 33 8.85 -0.09 3.08
CA THR A 33 9.65 0.54 2.02
C THR A 33 10.45 1.75 2.52
N GLY A 34 10.17 2.23 3.73
CA GLY A 34 10.76 3.46 4.25
C GLY A 34 10.23 4.72 3.55
N GLY A 35 9.01 4.67 3.00
CA GLY A 35 8.30 5.82 2.47
C GLY A 35 7.83 5.71 1.01
N PHE A 36 7.21 6.80 0.54
CA PHE A 36 6.48 6.88 -0.72
C PHE A 36 7.34 6.66 -1.97
N THR A 37 8.54 7.24 -2.02
CA THR A 37 9.43 7.16 -3.19
C THR A 37 9.86 5.72 -3.51
N GLU A 38 10.23 4.96 -2.48
CA GLU A 38 10.62 3.56 -2.65
C GLU A 38 9.39 2.68 -2.94
N ALA A 39 8.22 2.99 -2.35
CA ALA A 39 6.99 2.27 -2.64
C ALA A 39 6.57 2.38 -4.12
N LEU A 40 6.65 3.57 -4.73
CA LEU A 40 6.40 3.75 -6.17
C LEU A 40 7.43 3.00 -7.03
N SER A 41 8.69 3.03 -6.62
CA SER A 41 9.77 2.34 -7.32
C SER A 41 9.57 0.82 -7.29
N LEU A 42 9.25 0.27 -6.13
CA LEU A 42 8.94 -1.15 -5.94
C LEU A 42 7.68 -1.57 -6.73
N ALA A 43 6.62 -0.76 -6.69
CA ALA A 43 5.39 -1.03 -7.46
C ALA A 43 5.67 -1.09 -8.96
N THR A 44 6.48 -0.17 -9.48
CA THR A 44 6.85 -0.18 -10.90
C THR A 44 7.63 -1.44 -11.25
N ALA A 45 8.70 -1.74 -10.50
CA ALA A 45 9.55 -2.91 -10.74
C ALA A 45 8.77 -4.23 -10.63
N ALA A 46 7.91 -4.37 -9.63
CA ALA A 46 7.11 -5.59 -9.44
C ALA A 46 6.19 -5.86 -10.64
N ARG A 47 5.56 -4.83 -11.21
CA ARG A 47 4.72 -4.96 -12.41
C ARG A 47 5.52 -5.33 -13.64
N GLU A 48 6.72 -4.78 -13.82
CA GLU A 48 7.62 -5.16 -14.91
C GLU A 48 7.99 -6.64 -14.86
N HIS A 49 8.05 -7.21 -13.66
CA HIS A 49 8.25 -8.66 -13.43
C HIS A 49 6.95 -9.49 -13.39
N GLY A 50 5.80 -8.88 -13.71
CA GLY A 50 4.51 -9.57 -13.80
C GLY A 50 3.89 -9.98 -12.46
N LEU A 51 4.40 -9.46 -11.33
CA LEU A 51 3.79 -9.65 -10.03
C LEU A 51 2.54 -8.78 -9.88
N LYS A 52 1.49 -9.33 -9.26
CA LYS A 52 0.35 -8.54 -8.81
C LYS A 52 0.74 -7.67 -7.61
N ILE A 53 0.03 -6.57 -7.42
CA ILE A 53 0.30 -5.63 -6.34
C ILE A 53 -0.87 -5.61 -5.37
N MET A 54 -0.54 -5.80 -4.09
CA MET A 54 -1.35 -5.35 -2.98
C MET A 54 -0.68 -4.12 -2.36
N VAL A 55 -1.47 -3.11 -2.01
CA VAL A 55 -0.98 -1.98 -1.20
C VAL A 55 -1.68 -2.03 0.14
N GLY A 56 -0.91 -2.25 1.18
CA GLY A 56 -1.38 -2.39 2.55
C GLY A 56 -0.94 -1.26 3.45
N CYS A 57 -1.38 -1.33 4.70
CA CYS A 57 -0.98 -0.41 5.75
C CYS A 57 -0.56 -1.12 7.04
N MET A 58 0.04 -0.34 7.93
CA MET A 58 0.01 -0.62 9.37
C MET A 58 -1.21 0.05 10.00
N LEU A 59 -1.53 -0.31 11.24
CA LEU A 59 -2.56 0.40 12.01
C LEU A 59 -2.13 1.84 12.29
N ALA A 60 -2.59 2.77 11.45
CA ALA A 60 -2.18 4.17 11.45
C ALA A 60 -3.30 5.12 10.99
N THR A 61 -3.12 6.41 11.26
CA THR A 61 -4.09 7.48 10.92
C THR A 61 -4.16 7.76 9.42
N SER A 62 -5.17 8.54 8.99
CA SER A 62 -5.35 8.98 7.60
C SER A 62 -4.11 9.63 6.99
N LEU A 63 -3.26 10.26 7.81
CA LEU A 63 -2.01 10.86 7.35
C LEU A 63 -1.05 9.84 6.71
N ALA A 64 -0.98 8.61 7.23
CA ALA A 64 -0.16 7.55 6.64
C ALA A 64 -0.83 6.92 5.41
N MET A 65 -2.16 6.88 5.39
CA MET A 65 -2.93 6.37 4.26
C MET A 65 -2.89 7.30 3.04
N ALA A 66 -2.76 8.62 3.24
CA ALA A 66 -2.79 9.61 2.16
C ALA A 66 -1.72 9.39 1.07
N PRO A 67 -0.41 9.24 1.38
CA PRO A 67 0.57 8.85 0.38
C PRO A 67 0.34 7.43 -0.17
N ALA A 68 -0.13 6.50 0.67
CA ALA A 68 -0.36 5.11 0.25
C ALA A 68 -1.50 5.01 -0.78
N PHE A 69 -2.49 5.89 -0.71
CA PHE A 69 -3.59 6.00 -1.69
C PHE A 69 -3.07 6.17 -3.12
N TYR A 70 -2.01 6.95 -3.31
CA TYR A 70 -1.43 7.18 -4.63
C TYR A 70 -0.66 5.96 -5.14
N VAL A 71 0.02 5.20 -4.26
CA VAL A 71 0.64 3.91 -4.63
C VAL A 71 -0.45 2.89 -4.97
N ALA A 72 -1.57 2.90 -4.24
CA ALA A 72 -2.71 2.00 -4.44
C ALA A 72 -3.37 2.13 -5.82
N GLN A 73 -3.16 3.23 -6.54
CA GLN A 73 -3.64 3.36 -7.93
C GLN A 73 -2.93 2.38 -8.90
N MET A 74 -1.83 1.77 -8.47
CA MET A 74 -1.12 0.72 -9.20
C MET A 74 -1.47 -0.69 -8.72
N ALA A 75 -2.36 -0.84 -7.73
CA ALA A 75 -2.63 -2.08 -7.03
C ALA A 75 -3.82 -2.85 -7.61
N ASP A 76 -3.75 -4.17 -7.51
CA ASP A 76 -4.87 -5.09 -7.75
C ASP A 76 -5.74 -5.26 -6.49
N VAL A 77 -5.15 -5.12 -5.30
CA VAL A 77 -5.81 -5.21 -3.99
C VAL A 77 -5.34 -4.08 -3.09
N VAL A 78 -6.26 -3.50 -2.31
CA VAL A 78 -5.95 -2.38 -1.41
C VAL A 78 -6.42 -2.71 0.01
N ASP A 79 -5.53 -2.49 0.96
CA ASP A 79 -5.72 -2.68 2.41
C ASP A 79 -5.25 -1.42 3.15
N LEU A 80 -6.05 -0.35 3.02
CA LEU A 80 -5.80 0.98 3.59
C LEU A 80 -6.91 1.37 4.57
N ASP A 81 -7.25 0.46 5.48
CA ASP A 81 -8.34 0.58 6.43
C ASP A 81 -7.91 1.03 7.83
N GLY A 82 -6.60 1.25 8.04
CA GLY A 82 -6.02 1.66 9.33
C GLY A 82 -6.85 2.72 10.09
N PRO A 83 -7.30 3.82 9.46
CA PRO A 83 -8.11 4.85 10.12
C PRO A 83 -9.46 4.34 10.65
N LEU A 84 -10.09 3.38 9.97
CA LEU A 84 -11.39 2.80 10.36
C LEU A 84 -11.28 1.97 11.65
N LEU A 85 -10.07 1.52 11.98
CA LEU A 85 -9.78 0.72 13.17
C LEU A 85 -9.43 1.60 14.39
N LEU A 86 -9.31 2.92 14.22
CA LEU A 86 -8.96 3.85 15.29
C LEU A 86 -10.19 4.48 15.94
N LYS A 87 -10.12 4.71 17.25
CA LYS A 87 -11.14 5.50 17.97
C LYS A 87 -11.16 6.97 17.54
N GLN A 88 -10.01 7.50 17.13
CA GLN A 88 -9.84 8.89 16.71
C GLN A 88 -8.81 8.96 15.58
N ASP A 89 -9.13 9.72 14.54
CA ASP A 89 -8.28 9.99 13.40
C ASP A 89 -7.96 11.50 13.26
N ARG A 90 -7.23 11.89 12.22
CA ARG A 90 -6.97 13.28 11.85
C ARG A 90 -8.24 14.00 11.40
N ASP A 91 -8.24 15.32 11.56
CA ASP A 91 -9.25 16.23 11.01
C ASP A 91 -8.54 17.38 10.26
N PRO A 92 -8.67 17.49 8.93
CA PRO A 92 -9.42 16.57 8.07
C PRO A 92 -8.75 15.19 7.95
N GLY A 93 -9.56 14.13 7.82
CA GLY A 93 -9.13 12.77 7.52
C GLY A 93 -9.55 12.33 6.11
N ILE A 94 -9.27 11.07 5.76
CA ILE A 94 -9.77 10.47 4.51
C ILE A 94 -11.21 10.03 4.71
N THR A 95 -12.06 10.32 3.74
CA THR A 95 -13.45 9.86 3.74
C THR A 95 -13.54 8.44 3.20
N TYR A 96 -14.31 7.59 3.87
CA TYR A 96 -14.66 6.25 3.44
C TYR A 96 -16.19 6.13 3.26
N ASP A 97 -16.63 5.53 2.15
CA ASP A 97 -18.02 5.14 1.90
C ASP A 97 -18.11 3.62 1.71
N GLY A 98 -18.42 2.91 2.79
CA GLY A 98 -18.32 1.45 2.83
C GLY A 98 -16.88 1.00 2.52
N SER A 99 -16.70 0.28 1.43
CA SER A 99 -15.38 -0.19 0.95
C SER A 99 -14.68 0.81 0.02
N LEU A 100 -15.28 1.96 -0.27
CA LEU A 100 -14.69 2.97 -1.15
C LEU A 100 -13.90 3.99 -0.31
N MET A 101 -12.63 4.15 -0.66
CA MET A 101 -11.75 5.18 -0.10
C MET A 101 -11.68 6.35 -1.07
N HIS A 102 -12.02 7.55 -0.61
CA HIS A 102 -11.95 8.76 -1.44
C HIS A 102 -10.52 9.32 -1.51
N PRO A 103 -10.18 10.12 -2.54
CA PRO A 103 -8.91 10.84 -2.58
C PRO A 103 -8.68 11.66 -1.31
N PRO A 104 -7.46 11.67 -0.75
CA PRO A 104 -7.15 12.45 0.44
C PRO A 104 -7.31 13.96 0.16
N PRO A 105 -7.82 14.75 1.12
CA PRO A 105 -7.82 16.21 0.99
C PRO A 105 -6.38 16.75 0.96
N ALA A 106 -6.10 17.77 0.13
CA ALA A 106 -4.77 18.41 0.11
C ALA A 106 -4.35 18.97 1.49
N ALA A 107 -5.31 19.44 2.28
CA ALA A 107 -5.04 19.90 3.64
C ALA A 107 -4.55 18.80 4.61
N LEU A 108 -4.75 17.52 4.29
CA LEU A 108 -4.24 16.39 5.06
C LEU A 108 -2.78 16.07 4.69
N TRP A 109 -2.50 15.87 3.40
CA TRP A 109 -1.17 15.57 2.86
C TRP A 109 -1.15 15.75 1.34
N GLY A 110 -0.14 16.47 0.82
CA GLY A 110 -0.01 16.80 -0.61
C GLY A 110 -0.80 18.04 -1.00
#